data_AF-A0A1A8ENM0-F1
#
_entry.id   AF-A0A1A8ENM0-F1
#
_cell.length_a   1.000
_cell.length_b   1.000
_cell.length_c   1.000
_cell.angle_alpha   90.00
_cell.angle_beta   90.00
_cell.angle_gamma   90.00
#
_symmetry.space_group_name_H-M   'P 1'
#
loop_
_entity.id
_entity.type
_entity.pdbx_description
1 polymer ?
#
loop_
_entity_poly.entity_id
_entity_poly.type
_entity_poly.pdbx_seq_one_letter_code
_entity_poly.pdbx_strand_id
1 'polypeptide(L)' 'MPSQLEGAMGALITVFYNYSGNDGDKHKLNKGELKELLH' A
#
# COMPACT_ATOMS: atom_id res chain seq x y z
N MET A 1 17.01 6.12 -14.70
CA MET A 1 16.36 6.56 -13.45
C MET A 1 14.86 6.53 -13.68
N PRO A 2 14.06 6.03 -12.74
CA PRO A 2 12.62 6.17 -12.83
C PRO A 2 12.27 7.66 -12.94
N SER A 3 11.25 7.97 -13.73
CA SER A 3 10.61 9.28 -13.70
C SER A 3 10.08 9.58 -12.28
N GLN A 4 9.84 10.86 -11.99
CA GLN A 4 9.25 11.26 -10.72
C GLN A 4 7.91 10.55 -10.47
N LEU A 5 7.10 10.37 -11.51
CA LEU A 5 5.83 9.66 -11.43
C LEU A 5 6.01 8.18 -11.12
N GLU A 6 6.93 7.49 -11.81
CA GLU A 6 7.21 6.08 -11.55
C GLU A 6 7.73 5.86 -10.12
N GLY A 7 8.60 6.74 -9.63
CA GLY A 7 9.08 6.71 -8.25
C GLY A 7 7.96 6.90 -7.24
N ALA A 8 7.06 7.88 -7.46
CA ALA A 8 5.92 8.12 -6.59
C ALA A 8 4.95 6.93 -6.57
N MET A 9 4.64 6.34 -7.73
CA MET A 9 3.79 5.16 -7.83
C MET A 9 4.41 3.95 -7.12
N GLY A 10 5.72 3.74 -7.25
CA GLY A 10 6.44 2.69 -6.54
C GLY A 10 6.32 2.82 -5.02
N ALA A 11 6.49 4.04 -4.49
CA ALA A 11 6.34 4.32 -3.07
C ALA A 11 4.91 4.02 -2.57
N LEU A 12 3.88 4.42 -3.33
CA LEU A 12 2.47 4.12 -2.99
C LEU A 12 2.20 2.60 -2.97
N ILE A 13 2.76 1.85 -3.92
CA ILE A 13 2.63 0.39 -3.98
C ILE A 13 3.30 -0.27 -2.78
N THR A 14 4.52 0.17 -2.42
CA THR A 14 5.22 -0.34 -1.23
C THR A 14 4.43 -0.07 0.04
N VAL A 15 3.91 1.15 0.21
CA VAL A 15 3.06 1.47 1.36
C VAL A 15 1.82 0.58 1.37
N PHE A 16 1.12 0.41 0.25
CA PHE A 16 -0.04 -0.48 0.18
C PHE A 16 0.25 -1.91 0.68
N TYR A 17 1.33 -2.53 0.18
CA TYR A 17 1.69 -3.91 0.55
C TYR A 17 2.26 -4.07 1.97
N ASN A 18 2.63 -2.98 2.65
CA ASN A 18 3.00 -3.04 4.07
C ASN A 18 1.78 -3.23 4.99
N TYR A 19 0.59 -2.88 4.51
CA TYR A 19 -0.65 -2.96 5.30
C TYR A 19 -1.65 -3.99 4.75
N SER A 20 -1.56 -4.37 3.47
CA SER A 20 -2.50 -5.34 2.87
C SER A 20 -2.19 -6.78 3.26
N GLY A 21 -3.24 -7.58 3.45
CA GLY A 21 -3.14 -9.03 3.62
C GLY A 21 -2.99 -9.52 5.06
N ASN A 22 -3.22 -8.68 6.07
CA ASN A 22 -3.38 -9.13 7.46
C ASN A 22 -4.61 -10.05 7.60
N ASP A 23 -5.59 -9.91 6.71
CA ASP A 23 -6.76 -10.79 6.61
C ASP A 23 -6.59 -11.99 5.66
N GLY A 24 -5.39 -12.18 5.09
CA GLY A 24 -5.06 -13.25 4.15
C GLY A 24 -5.20 -12.89 2.67
N ASP A 25 -5.73 -11.71 2.31
CA ASP A 25 -5.80 -11.24 0.93
C ASP A 25 -4.91 -10.00 0.69
N LYS A 26 -3.69 -10.24 0.21
CA LYS A 26 -2.70 -9.18 -0.07
C LYS A 26 -3.08 -8.20 -1.18
N HIS A 27 -4.15 -8.44 -1.93
CA HIS A 27 -4.55 -7.59 -3.06
C HIS A 27 -5.61 -6.54 -2.70
N LYS A 28 -6.07 -6.50 -1.43
CA LYS A 28 -7.02 -5.50 -0.94
C LYS A 28 -6.63 -5.02 0.46
N LEU A 29 -7.17 -3.86 0.82
CA LEU A 29 -7.19 -3.39 2.21
C LEU A 29 -8.62 -3.52 2.72
N ASN A 30 -8.79 -4.13 3.90
CA ASN A 30 -10.01 -3.99 4.65
C ASN A 30 -10.05 -2.65 5.41
N LYS A 31 -11.18 -2.34 6.03
CA LYS A 31 -11.38 -1.06 6.74
C LYS A 31 -10.40 -0.85 7.90
N GLY A 32 -9.97 -1.93 8.56
CA GLY A 32 -9.00 -1.87 9.65
C GLY A 32 -7.60 -1.53 9.14
N GLU A 33 -7.14 -2.25 8.11
CA GLU A 33 -5.84 -2.03 7.48
C GLU A 33 -5.73 -0.63 6.85
N LEU A 34 -6.79 -0.14 6.19
CA LEU A 34 -6.81 1.23 5.66
C LEU A 34 -6.72 2.28 6.77
N LYS A 35 -7.35 2.03 7.92
CA LYS A 35 -7.26 2.94 9.07
C LYS A 35 -5.84 2.96 9.63
N GLU A 36 -5.18 1.81 9.70
CA GLU A 36 -3.79 1.69 10.16
C GLU A 36 -2.81 2.37 9.20
N LEU A 37 -3.04 2.30 7.89
CA LEU A 37 -2.24 2.98 6.88
C LEU A 37 -2.30 4.52 6.99
N LEU A 38 -3.46 5.06 7.38
CA LEU A 38 -3.71 6.51 7.45
C LEU A 38 -3.36 7.15 8.80
N HIS A 39 -3.04 6.34 9.81
CA HIS A 39 -2.68 6.78 11.17
C HIS A 39 -1.17 6.91 11.32
#